data_AF-A0A935LR40-F1
#
_entry.id   AF-A0A935LR40-F1
#
_cell.length_a   1.000
_cell.length_b   1.000
_cell.length_c   1.000
_cell.angle_alpha   90.00
_cell.angle_beta   90.00
_cell.angle_gamma   90.00
#
_symmetry.space_group_name_H-M   'P 1'
#
loop_
_entity.id
_entity.type
_entity.pdbx_description
1 polymer ?
#
loop_
_entity_poly.entity_id
_entity_poly.type
_entity_poly.pdbx_seq_one_letter_code
_entity_poly.pdbx_strand_id
1 'polypeptide(L)' 'MKKVPILGGTRFIGRNLVERSEGTDEFDITLFNRGRTGGDLFPGVKPILGDRSPLNGSDQG' A
#
# COMPACT_ATOMS: atom_id res chain seq x y z
N MET A 1 0.28 -11.15 -15.60
CA MET A 1 0.11 -10.43 -14.33
C MET A 1 1.33 -9.55 -14.04
N LYS A 2 1.15 -8.23 -13.99
CA LYS A 2 2.19 -7.22 -13.76
C LYS A 2 2.19 -6.82 -12.27
N LYS A 3 3.35 -6.77 -11.64
CA LYS A 3 3.49 -6.39 -10.23
C LYS A 3 3.56 -4.88 -10.09
N VAL A 4 2.68 -4.31 -9.26
CA VAL A 4 2.60 -2.85 -9.06
C VAL A 4 2.66 -2.53 -7.56
N PRO A 5 3.83 -2.10 -7.04
CA PRO A 5 3.94 -1.60 -5.68
C PRO A 5 3.45 -0.16 -5.60
N ILE A 6 2.52 0.10 -4.69
CA ILE A 6 2.02 1.45 -4.38
C ILE A 6 2.62 1.88 -3.05
N LEU A 7 3.36 2.99 -3.06
CA LEU A 7 3.97 3.56 -1.85
C LEU A 7 3.08 4.67 -1.30
N GLY A 8 2.53 4.46 -0.11
CA GLY A 8 1.56 5.35 0.52
C GLY A 8 0.19 4.68 0.69
N GLY A 9 -0.54 5.13 1.72
CA GLY A 9 -1.83 4.54 2.06
C GLY A 9 -2.99 5.00 1.17
N THR A 10 -4.19 4.59 1.57
CA THR A 10 -5.47 4.83 0.87
C THR A 10 -5.95 6.28 0.87
N ARG A 11 -5.24 7.21 1.54
CA ARG A 11 -5.55 8.65 1.57
C ARG A 11 -5.03 9.44 0.38
N PHE A 12 -4.30 8.81 -0.54
CA PHE A 12 -3.75 9.42 -1.76
C PHE A 12 -4.22 8.65 -3.00
N ILE A 13 -3.62 8.93 -4.17
CA ILE A 13 -3.95 8.31 -5.46
C ILE A 13 -3.95 6.77 -5.45
N GLY A 14 -3.26 6.14 -4.50
CA GLY A 14 -3.21 4.69 -4.33
C GLY A 14 -4.59 4.03 -4.23
N ARG A 15 -5.56 4.67 -3.57
CA ARG A 15 -6.95 4.17 -3.49
C ARG A 15 -7.60 4.07 -4.87
N ASN A 16 -7.50 5.14 -5.67
CA ASN A 16 -8.08 5.19 -7.02
C ASN A 16 -7.46 4.17 -7.97
N LEU A 17 -6.19 3.81 -7.77
CA LEU A 17 -5.51 2.81 -8.57
C LEU A 17 -6.00 1.41 -8.19
N VAL A 18 -6.07 1.10 -6.89
CA VAL A 18 -6.58 -0.18 -6.40
C VAL A 18 -8.02 -0.41 -6.88
N GLU A 19 -8.92 0.56 -6.69
CA GLU A 19 -10.34 0.45 -7.10
C GLU A 19 -10.50 0.23 -8.62
N ARG A 20 -9.60 0.75 -9.45
CA ARG A 20 -9.62 0.53 -10.92
C ARG A 20 -8.98 -0.79 -11.34
N SER A 21 -8.09 -1.33 -10.52
CA SER A 21 -7.43 -2.60 -10.78
C SER A 21 -8.22 -3.78 -10.23
N GLU A 22 -9.11 -3.57 -9.25
CA GLU A 22 -10.03 -4.60 -8.76
C GLU A 22 -10.88 -5.18 -9.89
N GLY A 23 -10.98 -6.51 -9.92
CA GLY A 23 -11.70 -7.25 -10.97
C GLY A 23 -10.90 -7.50 -12.25
N THR A 24 -9.62 -7.08 -12.31
CA THR A 24 -8.72 -7.41 -13.43
C THR A 24 -7.64 -8.39 -12.98
N ASP A 25 -7.40 -9.46 -13.75
CA ASP A 25 -6.31 -10.41 -13.51
C ASP A 25 -4.96 -9.91 -14.08
N GLU A 26 -4.93 -8.69 -14.60
CA GLU A 26 -3.73 -8.12 -15.22
C GLU A 26 -2.72 -7.65 -14.17
N PHE A 27 -3.17 -7.18 -13.00
CA PHE A 27 -2.33 -6.52 -12.01
C PHE A 27 -2.30 -7.24 -10.66
N ASP A 28 -1.09 -7.45 -10.15
CA ASP A 28 -0.83 -7.90 -8.77
C ASP A 28 -0.43 -6.66 -7.96
N ILE A 29 -1.41 -6.09 -7.25
CA ILE A 29 -1.24 -4.86 -6.49
C ILE A 29 -0.72 -5.18 -5.09
N THR A 30 0.28 -4.41 -4.64
CA THR A 30 0.78 -4.46 -3.26
C THR A 30 0.82 -3.06 -2.67
N LEU A 31 0.31 -2.89 -1.45
CA LEU A 31 0.26 -1.60 -0.75
C LEU A 31 1.35 -1.53 0.31
N PHE A 32 2.30 -0.60 0.17
CA PHE A 32 3.27 -0.30 1.22
C PHE A 32 2.85 0.95 2.01
N ASN A 33 2.60 0.82 3.31
CA ASN A 33 2.22 1.95 4.17
C ASN A 33 2.54 1.68 5.65
N ARG A 34 2.36 2.69 6.52
CA ARG A 34 2.63 2.59 7.97
C ARG A 34 1.54 1.88 8.79
N GLY A 35 0.48 1.38 8.16
CA GLY A 35 -0.65 0.75 8.86
C GLY A 35 -1.52 1.70 9.71
N ARG A 36 -1.34 3.03 9.58
CA ARG A 36 -2.04 4.01 10.44
C ARG A 36 -3.51 4.24 10.06
N THR A 37 -3.92 3.91 8.84
CA THR A 37 -5.28 4.19 8.33
C THR A 37 -5.69 3.15 7.29
N GLY A 38 -6.97 2.75 7.28
CA GLY A 38 -7.60 2.07 6.15
C GLY A 38 -7.12 0.63 5.90
N GLY A 39 -6.72 -0.08 6.95
CA GLY A 39 -6.22 -1.47 6.88
C GLY A 39 -7.20 -2.45 6.26
N ASP A 40 -8.51 -2.19 6.39
CA ASP A 40 -9.56 -3.11 5.97
C ASP A 40 -10.24 -2.69 4.65
N LEU A 41 -9.75 -1.63 4.00
CA LEU A 41 -10.38 -1.09 2.78
C LEU A 41 -10.23 -2.01 1.56
N PHE A 42 -9.17 -2.83 1.54
CA PHE A 42 -8.83 -3.68 0.39
C PHE A 42 -8.44 -5.08 0.85
N PRO A 43 -9.42 -5.92 1.25
CA PRO A 43 -9.15 -7.25 1.82
C PRO A 43 -8.44 -8.19 0.85
N GLY A 44 -8.54 -7.96 -0.46
CA GLY A 44 -7.84 -8.74 -1.50
C GLY A 44 -6.44 -8.25 -1.84
N VAL A 45 -6.00 -7.12 -1.29
CA VAL A 45 -4.70 -6.51 -1.62
C VAL A 45 -3.71 -6.76 -0.49
N LYS A 46 -2.55 -7.31 -0.82
CA LYS A 46 -1.50 -7.58 0.17
C LYS A 46 -0.94 -6.27 0.75
N PRO A 47 -1.04 -6.04 2.06
CA PRO A 47 -0.35 -4.93 2.70
C PRO A 47 1.10 -5.33 3.05
N ILE A 48 2.01 -4.39 2.88
CA ILE A 48 3.37 -4.42 3.44
C ILE A 48 3.49 -3.23 4.39
N LEU A 49 3.71 -3.52 5.66
CA LEU A 49 3.90 -2.49 6.66
C LEU A 49 5.35 -2.02 6.67
N GLY A 50 5.55 -0.72 6.69
CA GLY A 50 6.87 -0.13 6.88
C GLY A 50 6.86 1.39 6.84
N ASP A 51 7.97 1.97 7.30
CA ASP A 51 8.22 3.41 7.24
C ASP A 51 9.38 3.71 6.29
N ARG A 52 9.19 4.73 5.44
CA ARG A 52 10.21 5.25 4.52
C ARG A 52 10.84 6.54 5.02
N SER A 53 10.47 6.98 6.24
CA SER A 53 11.17 8.05 6.92
C SER A 53 12.66 7.73 6.91
N PRO A 54 13.54 8.72 6.66
CA PRO A 54 14.95 8.48 6.83
C PRO A 54 15.21 7.97 8.24
N LEU A 55 16.13 7.00 8.35
CA LEU A 55 16.66 6.51 9.61
C LEU A 55 17.50 7.63 10.23
N ASN A 56 16.83 8.66 10.71
CA ASN A 56 17.44 9.57 11.67
C ASN A 56 17.60 8.70 12.91
N GLY A 57 18.81 8.62 13.50
CA GLY A 57 19.21 7.65 14.52
C GLY A 57 18.45 7.67 15.86
N SER A 58 17.19 8.12 15.87
CA SER A 58 16.27 8.14 17.00
C SER A 58 15.13 7.12 16.91
N ASP A 59 14.91 6.43 15.78
CA ASP A 59 13.95 5.32 15.73
C ASP A 59 14.60 4.04 16.29
N GLN A 60 14.70 4.01 17.63
CA GLN A 60 14.78 2.80 18.44
C GLN A 60 13.40 2.63 19.09
N GLY A 61 12.59 1.73 18.54
CA GLY A 61 11.26 1.40 19.05
C GLY A 61 10.68 0.20 18.33
#